data_AF-A0A3D5Q376-F1
#
_entry.id   AF-A0A3D5Q376-F1
#
_cell.length_a   1.000
_cell.length_b   1.000
_cell.length_c   1.000
_cell.angle_alpha   90.00
_cell.angle_beta   90.00
_cell.angle_gamma   90.00
#
_symmetry.space_group_name_H-M   'P 1'
#
loop_
_entity.id
_entity.type
_entity.pdbx_description
1 polymer ?
#
loop_
_entity_poly.entity_id
_entity_poly.type
_entity_poly.pdbx_seq_one_letter_code
_entity_poly.pdbx_strand_id
1 'polypeptide(L)' 'LTEAIGLALPGNGSLLATHADREELFRSAGRQIVENARRYYEQNDASVLPRSIASLEAFQNAMTMDI' A
#
# COMPACT_ATOMS: atom_id res chain seq x y z
N LEU A 1 3.87 3.55 -9.60
CA LEU A 1 5.05 3.48 -8.70
C LEU A 1 4.72 3.11 -7.24
N THR A 2 3.90 3.87 -6.51
CA THR A 2 3.63 3.56 -5.07
C THR A 2 2.96 2.20 -4.85
N GLU A 3 2.12 1.76 -5.78
CA GLU A 3 1.57 0.38 -5.82
C GLU A 3 2.67 -0.67 -6.01
N ALA A 4 3.64 -0.40 -6.89
CA ALA A 4 4.74 -1.33 -7.19
C ALA A 4 5.72 -1.49 -6.03
N ILE A 5 5.90 -0.43 -5.23
CA ILE A 5 6.69 -0.47 -3.98
C ILE A 5 5.90 -1.17 -2.85
N GLY A 6 4.58 -1.36 -3.01
CA GLY A 6 3.71 -1.97 -1.99
C GLY A 6 3.16 -0.99 -0.96
N LEU A 7 3.28 0.32 -1.18
CA LEU A 7 2.81 1.38 -0.27
C LEU A 7 1.39 1.87 -0.57
N ALA A 8 0.83 1.52 -1.72
CA ALA A 8 -0.53 1.86 -2.10
C ALA A 8 -1.31 0.61 -2.53
N LEU A 9 -2.62 0.64 -2.29
CA LEU A 9 -3.50 -0.44 -2.74
C LEU A 9 -3.62 -0.46 -4.27
N PRO A 10 -3.85 -1.65 -4.86
CA PRO A 10 -4.11 -1.77 -6.29
C PRO A 10 -5.20 -0.82 -6.77
N GLY A 11 -4.96 -0.14 -7.88
CA GLY A 11 -5.89 0.81 -8.49
C GLY A 11 -5.71 2.26 -8.04
N ASN A 12 -4.81 2.54 -7.09
CA ASN A 12 -4.57 3.90 -6.60
C ASN A 12 -4.14 4.90 -7.68
N GLY A 13 -3.31 4.46 -8.63
CA GLY A 13 -2.76 5.23 -9.74
C GLY A 13 -3.53 5.10 -11.05
N SER A 14 -4.46 4.15 -11.18
CA SER A 14 -5.21 3.90 -12.41
C SER A 14 -6.71 4.25 -12.32
N LEU A 15 -7.30 4.22 -11.12
CA LEU A 15 -8.71 4.55 -10.93
C LEU A 15 -8.94 6.06 -10.98
N LEU A 16 -9.85 6.53 -11.83
CA LEU A 16 -10.16 7.95 -11.95
C LEU A 16 -10.66 8.55 -10.63
N ALA A 17 -10.20 9.77 -10.32
CA ALA A 17 -10.52 10.47 -9.08
C ALA A 17 -12.03 10.67 -8.84
N THR A 18 -12.81 10.83 -9.91
CA THR A 18 -14.26 11.10 -9.87
C THR A 18 -15.13 9.85 -10.02
N HIS A 19 -14.51 8.67 -10.18
CA HIS A 19 -15.27 7.43 -10.34
C HIS A 19 -15.89 7.00 -9.02
N ALA A 20 -17.11 6.46 -9.05
CA ALA A 20 -17.82 6.02 -7.85
C ALA A 20 -17.02 4.97 -7.05
N ASP A 21 -16.34 4.07 -7.75
CA ASP A 21 -15.50 3.01 -7.15
C ASP A 21 -14.31 3.55 -6.34
N ARG A 22 -13.96 4.84 -6.47
CA ARG A 22 -12.92 5.48 -5.66
C ARG A 22 -13.30 5.46 -4.18
N GLU A 23 -14.59 5.46 -3.85
CA GLU A 23 -15.06 5.32 -2.48
C GLU A 23 -14.61 4.00 -1.85
N GLU A 24 -14.69 2.89 -2.59
CA GLU A 24 -14.29 1.58 -2.09
C GLU A 24 -12.80 1.51 -1.84
N LEU A 25 -11.99 2.15 -2.70
CA LEU A 25 -10.55 2.26 -2.49
C LEU A 25 -10.23 2.99 -1.17
N PHE A 26 -10.91 4.10 -0.87
CA PHE A 26 -10.74 4.81 0.40
C PHE A 26 -11.16 3.98 1.62
N ARG A 27 -12.31 3.30 1.53
CA ARG A 27 -12.77 2.41 2.62
C ARG A 27 -11.80 1.27 2.86
N SER A 28 -11.25 0.69 1.79
CA SER A 28 -10.27 -0.39 1.88
C SER A 28 -8.95 0.10 2.49
N ALA A 29 -8.47 1.28 2.10
CA ALA A 29 -7.29 1.90 2.70
C ALA A 29 -7.48 2.17 4.20
N GLY A 30 -8.66 2.68 4.59
CA GLY A 30 -9.03 2.92 5.98
C GLY A 30 -9.04 1.63 6.83
N ARG A 31 -9.57 0.53 6.30
CA ARG A 31 -9.53 -0.77 6.98
C ARG A 31 -8.10 -1.30 7.08
N GLN A 32 -7.31 -1.19 6.00
CA GLN A 32 -5.95 -1.69 5.94
C GLN A 32 -5.03 -1.01 6.97
N ILE A 33 -5.14 0.32 7.14
CA ILE A 33 -4.29 1.04 8.10
C ILE A 33 -4.62 0.65 9.54
N VAL A 34 -5.90 0.43 9.87
CA VAL A 34 -6.30 -0.04 11.20
C VAL A 34 -5.78 -1.45 11.45
N GLU A 35 -5.87 -2.35 10.46
CA GLU A 35 -5.30 -3.70 10.60
C GLU A 35 -3.78 -3.70 10.73
N ASN A 36 -3.07 -2.85 9.98
CA ASN A 36 -1.62 -2.70 10.13
C ASN A 36 -1.23 -2.19 11.52
N ALA A 37 -1.96 -1.21 12.05
CA ALA A 37 -1.75 -0.73 13.42
C ALA A 37 -1.97 -1.87 14.44
N ARG A 38 -3.04 -2.64 14.25
CA ARG A 38 -3.35 -3.80 15.10
C ARG A 38 -2.25 -4.86 15.05
N ARG A 39 -1.78 -5.23 13.86
CA ARG A 39 -0.65 -6.17 13.67
C ARG A 39 0.61 -5.68 14.37
N TYR A 40 0.94 -4.39 14.24
CA TYR A 40 2.12 -3.85 14.88
C TYR A 40 2.00 -3.87 16.41
N TYR A 41 0.93 -3.32 16.98
CA TYR A 41 0.80 -3.14 18.43
C TYR A 41 0.39 -4.40 19.18
N GLU A 42 -0.46 -5.26 18.59
CA GLU A 42 -0.97 -6.45 19.28
C GLU A 42 -0.15 -7.70 18.95
N GLN A 43 0.40 -7.79 17.73
CA GLN A 43 1.09 -9.00 17.26
C GLN A 43 2.61 -8.83 17.16
N ASN A 44 3.14 -7.65 17.54
CA ASN A 44 4.56 -7.29 17.41
C ASN A 44 5.09 -7.44 15.98
N ASP A 45 4.22 -7.27 14.98
CA ASP A 45 4.58 -7.46 13.58
C ASP A 45 5.16 -6.17 13.00
N ALA A 46 6.48 -6.03 13.03
CA ALA A 46 7.19 -4.90 12.45
C ALA A 46 7.26 -4.94 10.90
N SER A 47 6.82 -6.02 10.25
CA SER A 47 6.85 -6.12 8.78
C SER A 47 5.89 -5.14 8.10
N VAL A 48 4.86 -4.66 8.81
CA VAL A 48 3.87 -3.71 8.30
C VAL A 48 4.35 -2.26 8.29
N LEU A 49 5.54 -1.97 8.84
CA LEU A 49 6.09 -0.62 8.89
C LEU A 49 6.52 -0.16 7.49
N PRO A 50 6.39 1.14 7.16
CA PRO A 50 6.76 1.66 5.84
C PRO A 50 8.22 1.36 5.45
N ARG A 51 9.14 1.36 6.43
CA ARG A 51 10.56 1.02 6.18
C ARG A 51 10.80 -0.47 5.91
N SER A 52 9.93 -1.33 6.42
CA SER A 52 9.97 -2.76 6.16
C SER A 52 9.40 -3.08 4.78
N ILE A 53 8.42 -2.29 4.33
CA ILE A 53 7.78 -2.43 3.00
C ILE A 53 8.64 -1.80 1.90
N ALA A 54 9.14 -0.59 2.10
CA ALA A 54 9.96 0.14 1.13
C ALA A 54 11.44 -0.29 1.19
N SER A 55 11.70 -1.58 0.96
CA SER A 55 13.04 -2.17 0.90
C SER A 55 13.74 -1.88 -0.43
N LEU A 56 15.05 -2.17 -0.52
CA LEU A 56 15.81 -2.03 -1.77
C LEU A 56 15.18 -2.88 -2.88
N GLU A 57 14.77 -4.11 -2.57
CA GLU A 57 14.09 -5.01 -3.50
C GLU A 57 12.77 -4.42 -3.98
N ALA A 58 11.98 -3.81 -3.08
CA ALA A 58 10.73 -3.15 -3.46
C ALA A 58 10.97 -2.00 -4.45
N PHE A 59 12.02 -1.20 -4.24
CA PHE A 59 12.41 -0.16 -5.19
C PHE A 59 12.92 -0.72 -6.52
N GLN A 60 13.70 -1.81 -6.51
CA GLN A 60 14.16 -2.47 -7.74
C GLN A 60 13.00 -3.05 -8.56
N ASN A 61 12.04 -3.69 -7.90
CA ASN A 61 10.82 -4.19 -8.54
C ASN A 61 10.02 -3.03 -9.14
N ALA A 62 9.87 -1.94 -8.40
CA ALA A 62 9.15 -0.76 -8.86
C ALA A 62 9.82 -0.10 -10.07
N MET A 63 11.15 0.01 -10.09
CA MET A 63 11.90 0.54 -11.24
C MET A 63 11.80 -0.39 -12.46
N THR A 64 11.84 -1.70 -12.26
CA THR A 64 11.71 -2.68 -13.37
C THR A 64 10.34 -2.59 -14.05
N MET A 65 9.29 -2.29 -13.28
CA MET A 65 7.94 -2.14 -13.80
C MET A 65 7.72 -0.79 -14.52
N ASP A 66 8.53 0.23 -14.22
CA ASP A 66 8.40 1.59 -14.76
C ASP A 66 9.21 1.80 -16.06
N ILE A 67 10.12 0.87 -16.38
CA ILE A 67 10.91 0.80 -17.63
C ILE A 67 10.14 -0.02 -18.66
#